data_AF-A0A3N4MGX6-F1
#
_entry.id   AF-A0A3N4MGX6-F1
#
_cell.length_a   1.000
_cell.length_b   1.000
_cell.length_c   1.000
_cell.angle_alpha   90.00
_cell.angle_beta   90.00
_cell.angle_gamma   90.00
#
_symmetry.space_group_name_H-M   'P 1'
#
loop_
_entity.id
_entity.type
_entity.pdbx_description
1 polymer ?
#
loop_
_entity_poly.entity_id
_entity_poly.type
_entity_poly.pdbx_seq_one_letter_code
_entity_poly.pdbx_strand_id
1 'polypeptide(L)'
;MISLKAIKFNHSSGSCNTDALTIRRNATQAVNVPEWVDGVSVNPEDSPAAYSIADTNGNTLTIQARFQGSNPEVTRIQVRALDAVTDPPGETGCAGFIAKLIRRFVKAIVGNVLGEVQERWVDLTAGDSGFVSFNLINTNLANARVSKRVTEWRWQYRVNTGDPWQELRHTSHRIYVVLRTPTLPWVQTAGSTQLPWTEVLDFACDWGILAADIDEAATKVTERVYALGPGTMAYDCPGGGSTHYALGSFDCTKFLELLRGGPGNGDLVNCTDCATILSTFANILGCDLWQSRMEFGFKLNPFIAIGYSAWYPGCSNWGGTSFSYHEVAWKGGCTSSDAVFDACLQLDSDATPGSAPHSPMLATNMVFGNCTTLGYRLRLSPNVTDGCSNCNPAPATRKRRALI
;
A
#
# COMPACT_ATOMS: atom_id res chain seq x y z
N MET A 1 15.66 -35.58 -14.92
CA MET A 1 14.51 -34.68 -14.69
C MET A 1 15.04 -33.35 -14.19
N ILE A 2 14.63 -32.24 -14.80
CA ILE A 2 14.96 -30.89 -14.34
C ILE A 2 13.79 -30.39 -13.48
N SER A 3 14.07 -29.63 -12.42
CA SER A 3 13.06 -29.02 -11.55
C SER A 3 13.47 -27.61 -11.12
N LEU A 4 12.50 -26.71 -10.97
CA LEU A 4 12.67 -25.41 -10.34
C LEU A 4 12.53 -25.59 -8.82
N LYS A 5 13.46 -25.05 -8.03
CA LYS A 5 13.53 -25.24 -6.57
C LYS A 5 13.17 -24.01 -5.77
N ALA A 6 13.59 -22.83 -6.21
CA ALA A 6 13.33 -21.58 -5.48
C ALA A 6 13.38 -20.36 -6.39
N ILE A 7 12.68 -19.29 -6.01
CA ILE A 7 12.74 -17.96 -6.63
C ILE A 7 12.97 -16.90 -5.55
N LYS A 8 13.89 -15.97 -5.80
CA LYS A 8 14.12 -14.74 -5.04
C LYS A 8 13.67 -13.52 -5.81
N PHE A 9 12.83 -12.69 -5.20
CA PHE A 9 12.48 -11.37 -5.74
C PHE A 9 13.31 -10.26 -5.09
N ASN A 10 13.51 -10.30 -3.77
CA ASN A 10 14.42 -9.42 -3.04
C ASN A 10 15.76 -10.14 -2.84
N HIS A 11 16.66 -10.02 -3.82
CA HIS A 11 17.96 -10.69 -3.78
C HIS A 11 19.11 -9.73 -3.40
N SER A 12 18.85 -8.42 -3.39
CA SER A 12 19.78 -7.36 -3.01
C SER A 12 19.16 -6.46 -1.94
N SER A 13 19.18 -6.89 -0.68
CA SER A 13 18.51 -6.23 0.45
C SER A 13 18.94 -4.77 0.77
N GLY A 14 19.93 -4.22 0.06
CA GLY A 14 20.35 -2.82 0.14
C GLY A 14 19.90 -1.94 -1.03
N SER A 15 19.16 -2.49 -1.99
CA SER A 15 18.68 -1.83 -3.20
C SER A 15 17.21 -2.19 -3.44
N CYS A 16 16.50 -1.33 -4.17
CA CYS A 16 15.15 -1.63 -4.67
C CYS A 16 14.94 -1.15 -6.12
N ASN A 17 16.03 -0.85 -6.82
CA ASN A 17 15.98 -0.26 -8.16
C ASN A 17 15.82 -1.33 -9.25
N THR A 18 16.31 -2.54 -8.99
CA THR A 18 16.38 -3.64 -9.97
C THR A 18 15.69 -4.92 -9.46
N ASP A 19 15.17 -4.90 -8.24
CA ASP A 19 14.61 -6.04 -7.54
C ASP A 19 13.58 -5.58 -6.48
N ALA A 20 12.96 -6.51 -5.76
CA ALA A 20 11.86 -6.18 -4.85
C ALA A 20 12.32 -5.46 -3.58
N LEU A 21 11.42 -4.66 -3.01
CA LEU A 21 11.57 -4.06 -1.68
C LEU A 21 11.79 -5.13 -0.61
N THR A 22 12.54 -4.80 0.44
CA THR A 22 12.59 -5.63 1.63
C THR A 22 11.30 -5.47 2.42
N ILE A 23 10.56 -6.56 2.59
CA ILE A 23 9.25 -6.60 3.23
C ILE A 23 9.18 -7.67 4.32
N ARG A 24 8.16 -7.60 5.15
CA ARG A 24 7.84 -8.61 6.16
C ARG A 24 6.34 -8.87 6.23
N ARG A 25 5.89 -9.90 6.94
CA ARG A 25 4.45 -10.19 7.01
C ARG A 25 3.73 -9.24 7.97
N ASN A 26 4.23 -9.13 9.18
CA ASN A 26 3.67 -8.32 10.28
C ASN A 26 4.75 -8.06 11.35
N ALA A 27 4.37 -7.54 12.53
CA ALA A 27 5.27 -7.21 13.65
C ALA A 27 6.20 -8.35 14.12
N THR A 28 5.81 -9.61 13.99
CA THR A 28 6.54 -10.77 14.54
C THR A 28 7.10 -11.70 13.46
N GLN A 29 6.55 -11.66 12.25
CA GLN A 29 6.90 -12.61 11.19
C GLN A 29 7.58 -11.92 10.00
N ALA A 30 8.77 -12.41 9.64
CA ALA A 30 9.47 -12.01 8.41
C ALA A 30 8.86 -12.69 7.17
N VAL A 31 9.08 -12.11 5.99
CA VAL A 31 8.94 -12.85 4.72
C VAL A 31 10.24 -13.60 4.51
N ASN A 32 10.16 -14.90 4.26
CA ASN A 32 11.33 -15.72 3.99
C ASN A 32 11.92 -15.36 2.62
N VAL A 33 13.24 -15.35 2.51
CA VAL A 33 13.96 -15.26 1.24
C VAL A 33 14.77 -16.55 1.06
N PRO A 34 14.56 -17.36 0.00
CA PRO A 34 13.68 -17.13 -1.15
C PRO A 34 12.19 -17.10 -0.80
N GLU A 35 11.46 -16.22 -1.49
CA GLU A 35 10.03 -16.02 -1.30
C GLU A 35 9.20 -17.16 -1.89
N TRP A 36 9.69 -17.84 -2.95
CA TRP A 36 9.06 -19.04 -3.47
C TRP A 36 9.97 -20.26 -3.27
N VAL A 37 9.42 -21.36 -2.76
CA VAL A 37 10.13 -22.64 -2.59
C VAL A 37 9.22 -23.79 -3.04
N ASP A 38 9.76 -24.68 -3.88
CA ASP A 38 9.04 -25.87 -4.36
C ASP A 38 8.61 -26.78 -3.20
N GLY A 39 7.35 -27.21 -3.23
CA GLY A 39 6.75 -28.03 -2.18
C GLY A 39 6.40 -27.29 -0.87
N VAL A 40 6.73 -26.01 -0.75
CA VAL A 40 6.39 -25.17 0.42
C VAL A 40 5.40 -24.07 0.02
N SER A 41 5.70 -23.34 -1.05
CA SER A 41 4.82 -22.27 -1.55
C SER A 41 3.72 -22.88 -2.41
N VAL A 42 2.47 -22.75 -1.96
CA VAL A 42 1.29 -23.30 -2.64
C VAL A 42 0.45 -22.18 -3.23
N ASN A 43 0.22 -21.12 -2.46
CA ASN A 43 -0.60 -19.99 -2.85
C ASN A 43 0.24 -18.75 -3.20
N PRO A 44 -0.31 -17.76 -3.92
CA PRO A 44 0.41 -16.53 -4.26
C PRO A 44 0.95 -15.79 -3.03
N GLU A 45 0.19 -15.74 -1.93
CA GLU A 45 0.59 -15.12 -0.65
C GLU A 45 1.72 -15.84 0.09
N ASP A 46 2.08 -17.06 -0.31
CA ASP A 46 3.27 -17.73 0.19
C ASP A 46 4.54 -17.13 -0.42
N SER A 47 4.41 -16.46 -1.57
CA SER A 47 5.48 -15.81 -2.32
C SER A 47 5.17 -14.33 -2.60
N PRO A 48 5.14 -13.48 -1.57
CA PRO A 48 4.89 -12.05 -1.72
C PRO A 48 6.15 -11.29 -2.13
N ALA A 49 6.00 -10.30 -2.99
CA ALA A 49 7.03 -9.31 -3.31
C ALA A 49 6.40 -7.93 -3.55
N ALA A 50 7.14 -6.87 -3.26
CA ALA A 50 6.68 -5.49 -3.48
C ALA A 50 7.65 -4.71 -4.36
N TYR A 51 7.14 -3.96 -5.33
CA TYR A 51 7.94 -3.14 -6.24
C TYR A 51 7.47 -1.70 -6.22
N SER A 52 8.44 -0.80 -6.22
CA SER A 52 8.22 0.64 -6.32
C SER A 52 8.27 1.08 -7.78
N ILE A 53 7.23 1.75 -8.27
CA ILE A 53 7.17 2.28 -9.64
C ILE A 53 8.33 3.26 -9.86
N ALA A 54 8.49 4.25 -8.97
CA ALA A 54 9.51 5.28 -9.12
C ALA A 54 10.94 4.72 -9.12
N ASP A 55 11.24 3.78 -8.22
CA ASP A 55 12.61 3.29 -8.03
C ASP A 55 13.01 2.29 -9.13
N THR A 56 12.03 1.59 -9.70
CA THR A 56 12.26 0.61 -10.78
C THR A 56 12.16 1.19 -12.18
N ASN A 57 11.62 2.40 -12.32
CA ASN A 57 11.42 3.01 -13.63
C ASN A 57 12.75 3.21 -14.38
N GLY A 58 12.79 2.75 -15.64
CA GLY A 58 13.98 2.82 -16.48
C GLY A 58 15.06 1.79 -16.18
N ASN A 59 14.89 0.95 -15.15
CA ASN A 59 15.85 -0.10 -14.80
C ASN A 59 15.45 -1.45 -15.41
N THR A 60 16.45 -2.29 -15.66
CA THR A 60 16.20 -3.71 -15.99
C THR A 60 15.97 -4.48 -14.71
N LEU A 61 14.75 -4.98 -14.53
CA LEU A 61 14.39 -5.76 -13.36
C LEU A 61 14.97 -7.16 -13.42
N THR A 62 15.26 -7.72 -12.26
CA THR A 62 15.87 -9.04 -12.12
C THR A 62 15.27 -9.84 -10.99
N ILE A 63 15.26 -11.15 -11.15
CA ILE A 63 15.00 -12.13 -10.10
C ILE A 63 16.16 -13.12 -10.02
N GLN A 64 16.23 -13.93 -8.98
CA GLN A 64 17.10 -15.11 -8.97
C GLN A 64 16.28 -16.39 -8.87
N ALA A 65 16.67 -17.44 -9.59
CA ALA A 65 16.03 -18.74 -9.51
C ALA A 65 17.07 -19.87 -9.37
N ARG A 66 16.69 -20.95 -8.69
CA ARG A 66 17.52 -22.15 -8.51
C ARG A 66 16.85 -23.37 -9.12
N PHE A 67 17.64 -24.17 -9.83
CA PHE A 67 17.23 -25.36 -10.55
C PHE A 67 18.01 -26.57 -10.08
N GLN A 68 17.39 -27.74 -10.20
CA GLN A 68 18.03 -29.01 -9.90
C GLN A 68 17.77 -30.02 -11.02
N GLY A 69 18.82 -30.69 -11.49
CA GLY A 69 18.78 -31.76 -12.48
C GLY A 69 19.18 -33.10 -11.86
N SER A 70 18.40 -34.15 -12.14
CA SER A 70 18.71 -35.51 -11.68
C SER A 70 19.53 -36.35 -12.67
N ASN A 71 19.68 -35.90 -13.92
CA ASN A 71 20.53 -36.58 -14.90
C ASN A 71 21.93 -35.93 -14.88
N PRO A 72 22.99 -36.64 -14.46
CA PRO A 72 24.34 -36.09 -14.39
C PRO A 72 24.93 -35.74 -15.77
N GLU A 73 24.40 -36.30 -16.86
CA GLU A 73 24.84 -35.97 -18.22
C GLU A 73 24.36 -34.58 -18.68
N VAL A 74 23.30 -34.05 -18.06
CA VAL A 74 22.78 -32.72 -18.38
C VAL A 74 23.48 -31.70 -17.48
N THR A 75 24.55 -31.11 -17.97
CA THR A 75 25.35 -30.12 -17.25
C THR A 75 24.90 -28.68 -17.51
N ARG A 76 24.03 -28.46 -18.50
CA ARG A 76 23.55 -27.14 -18.89
C ARG A 76 22.16 -27.21 -19.49
N ILE A 77 21.33 -26.22 -19.21
CA ILE A 77 19.98 -26.07 -19.77
C ILE A 77 19.73 -24.61 -20.13
N GLN A 78 18.90 -24.35 -21.13
CA GLN A 78 18.35 -23.02 -21.34
C GLN A 78 16.99 -22.95 -20.64
N VAL A 79 16.75 -21.89 -19.88
CA VAL A 79 15.52 -21.69 -19.10
C VAL A 79 14.89 -20.36 -19.45
N ARG A 80 13.56 -20.31 -19.45
CA ARG A 80 12.75 -19.09 -19.52
C ARG A 80 11.46 -19.25 -18.71
N ALA A 81 10.72 -18.17 -18.51
CA ALA A 81 9.35 -18.26 -18.01
C ALA A 81 8.42 -17.31 -18.77
N LEU A 82 7.28 -17.83 -19.18
CA LEU A 82 6.27 -17.07 -19.94
C LEU A 82 5.11 -16.67 -19.03
N ASP A 83 4.43 -15.58 -19.37
CA ASP A 83 3.20 -15.15 -18.70
C ASP A 83 2.08 -16.17 -18.96
N ALA A 84 1.66 -16.86 -17.90
CA ALA A 84 0.70 -17.97 -17.99
C ALA A 84 -0.68 -17.54 -18.51
N VAL A 85 -1.04 -16.26 -18.33
CA VAL A 85 -2.35 -15.72 -18.71
C VAL A 85 -2.40 -15.38 -20.20
N THR A 86 -1.30 -14.84 -20.74
CA THR A 86 -1.27 -14.38 -22.14
C THR A 86 -0.74 -15.43 -23.13
N ASP A 87 -0.09 -16.48 -22.64
CA ASP A 87 0.31 -17.64 -23.44
C ASP A 87 -0.15 -18.95 -22.76
N PRO A 88 -1.43 -19.36 -22.88
CA PRO A 88 -1.91 -20.63 -22.35
C PRO A 88 -1.49 -21.81 -23.24
N PRO A 89 -1.42 -23.05 -22.72
CA PRO A 89 -1.08 -24.22 -23.53
C PRO A 89 -2.08 -24.46 -24.66
N GLY A 90 -1.58 -24.73 -25.89
CA GLY A 90 -2.38 -25.33 -26.97
C GLY A 90 -3.07 -24.37 -27.97
N GLU A 91 -2.86 -23.07 -27.90
CA GLU A 91 -3.54 -22.12 -28.82
C GLU A 91 -2.75 -21.84 -30.11
N THR A 92 -3.10 -22.54 -31.19
CA THR A 92 -2.70 -22.20 -32.57
C THR A 92 -3.95 -21.98 -33.44
N GLY A 93 -3.97 -20.92 -34.27
CA GLY A 93 -5.06 -20.61 -35.20
C GLY A 93 -5.56 -19.14 -35.18
N CYS A 94 -6.39 -18.76 -36.16
CA CYS A 94 -6.89 -17.38 -36.36
C CYS A 94 -7.74 -16.85 -35.19
N ALA A 95 -8.47 -17.74 -34.48
CA ALA A 95 -9.20 -17.40 -33.26
C ALA A 95 -8.25 -17.01 -32.10
N GLY A 96 -7.05 -17.61 -32.06
CA GLY A 96 -6.00 -17.28 -31.10
C GLY A 96 -5.42 -15.87 -31.30
N PHE A 97 -5.48 -15.30 -32.51
CA PHE A 97 -5.00 -13.93 -32.78
C PHE A 97 -5.94 -12.87 -32.17
N ILE A 98 -7.26 -13.03 -32.34
CA ILE A 98 -8.26 -12.14 -31.73
C ILE A 98 -8.24 -12.28 -30.20
N ALA A 99 -8.14 -13.53 -29.70
CA ALA A 99 -7.96 -13.79 -28.26
C ALA A 99 -6.67 -13.15 -27.70
N LYS A 100 -5.56 -13.17 -28.44
CA LYS A 100 -4.30 -12.48 -28.06
C LYS A 100 -4.47 -10.96 -28.00
N LEU A 101 -5.23 -10.35 -28.92
CA LEU A 101 -5.51 -8.91 -28.91
C LEU A 101 -6.35 -8.50 -27.70
N ILE A 102 -7.42 -9.25 -27.39
CA ILE A 102 -8.25 -9.05 -26.19
C ILE A 102 -7.42 -9.28 -24.92
N ARG A 103 -6.56 -10.31 -24.89
CA ARG A 103 -5.68 -10.60 -23.74
C ARG A 103 -4.58 -9.56 -23.55
N ARG A 104 -4.10 -8.87 -24.59
CA ARG A 104 -3.20 -7.71 -24.42
C ARG A 104 -3.87 -6.57 -23.66
N PHE A 105 -5.16 -6.34 -23.88
CA PHE A 105 -5.96 -5.41 -23.06
C PHE A 105 -6.15 -5.94 -21.62
N VAL A 106 -6.38 -7.24 -21.44
CA VAL A 106 -6.43 -7.87 -20.10
C VAL A 106 -5.08 -7.78 -19.38
N LYS A 107 -3.94 -7.92 -20.08
CA LYS A 107 -2.58 -7.79 -19.54
C LYS A 107 -2.33 -6.40 -18.94
N ALA A 108 -2.84 -5.36 -19.60
CA ALA A 108 -2.70 -3.98 -19.12
C ALA A 108 -3.52 -3.68 -17.86
N ILE A 109 -4.63 -4.40 -17.63
CA ILE A 109 -5.56 -4.11 -16.53
C ILE A 109 -5.37 -5.10 -15.36
N VAL A 110 -5.19 -6.39 -15.63
CA VAL A 110 -5.24 -7.50 -14.64
C VAL A 110 -3.99 -8.39 -14.67
N GLY A 111 -3.12 -8.26 -15.67
CA GLY A 111 -2.03 -9.21 -15.91
C GLY A 111 -0.76 -9.04 -15.07
N ASN A 112 0.16 -9.97 -15.31
CA ASN A 112 1.52 -10.03 -14.80
C ASN A 112 2.30 -8.73 -15.08
N VAL A 113 2.58 -7.95 -14.04
CA VAL A 113 3.31 -6.67 -14.13
C VAL A 113 4.81 -6.84 -14.26
N LEU A 114 5.33 -8.00 -13.83
CA LEU A 114 6.75 -8.35 -13.92
C LEU A 114 7.14 -8.86 -15.31
N GLY A 115 6.16 -9.09 -16.20
CA GLY A 115 6.43 -9.59 -17.54
C GLY A 115 6.95 -11.02 -17.53
N GLU A 116 7.93 -11.31 -18.38
CA GLU A 116 8.45 -12.65 -18.63
C GLU A 116 9.90 -12.75 -18.16
N VAL A 117 10.34 -13.95 -17.83
CA VAL A 117 11.73 -14.22 -17.47
C VAL A 117 12.52 -14.49 -18.74
N GLN A 118 13.49 -13.61 -19.04
CA GLN A 118 14.31 -13.69 -20.25
C GLN A 118 15.02 -15.04 -20.34
N GLU A 119 15.08 -15.61 -21.54
CA GLU A 119 15.78 -16.86 -21.74
C GLU A 119 17.27 -16.75 -21.40
N ARG A 120 17.79 -17.73 -20.66
CA ARG A 120 19.19 -17.76 -20.25
C ARG A 120 19.69 -19.20 -20.13
N TRP A 121 20.94 -19.40 -20.49
CA TRP A 121 21.65 -20.65 -20.20
C TRP A 121 22.07 -20.72 -18.73
N VAL A 122 21.76 -21.85 -18.11
CA VAL A 122 21.99 -22.16 -16.69
C VAL A 122 22.86 -23.42 -16.63
N ASP A 123 23.98 -23.31 -15.92
CA ASP A 123 24.87 -24.43 -15.67
C ASP A 123 24.40 -25.21 -14.42
N LEU A 124 24.49 -26.53 -14.45
CA LEU A 124 24.12 -27.46 -13.38
C LEU A 124 25.37 -28.16 -12.86
N THR A 125 26.02 -27.57 -11.87
CA THR A 125 27.22 -28.14 -11.26
C THR A 125 26.81 -29.22 -10.26
N ALA A 126 27.20 -30.47 -10.51
CA ALA A 126 26.74 -31.63 -9.75
C ALA A 126 25.19 -31.72 -9.64
N GLY A 127 24.49 -31.30 -10.70
CA GLY A 127 23.03 -31.31 -10.75
C GLY A 127 22.34 -30.13 -10.08
N ASP A 128 23.06 -29.10 -9.61
CA ASP A 128 22.48 -27.90 -8.99
C ASP A 128 22.99 -26.63 -9.67
N SER A 129 22.12 -25.65 -9.90
CA SER A 129 22.52 -24.37 -10.49
C SER A 129 23.03 -23.34 -9.49
N GLY A 130 22.78 -23.53 -8.18
CA GLY A 130 22.73 -22.41 -7.25
C GLY A 130 21.68 -21.37 -7.66
N PHE A 131 21.74 -20.16 -7.11
CA PHE A 131 20.88 -19.06 -7.55
C PHE A 131 21.47 -18.38 -8.79
N VAL A 132 20.69 -18.33 -9.87
CA VAL A 132 21.07 -17.66 -11.12
C VAL A 132 20.15 -16.47 -11.34
N SER A 133 20.72 -15.32 -11.68
CA SER A 133 19.97 -14.11 -11.97
C SER A 133 19.37 -14.14 -13.38
N PHE A 134 18.13 -13.68 -13.52
CA PHE A 134 17.44 -13.51 -14.79
C PHE A 134 16.92 -12.09 -14.91
N ASN A 135 17.04 -11.53 -16.11
CA ASN A 135 16.36 -10.29 -16.44
C ASN A 135 14.88 -10.57 -16.68
N LEU A 136 14.06 -9.61 -16.30
CA LEU A 136 12.65 -9.57 -16.66
C LEU A 136 12.49 -8.71 -17.92
N ILE A 137 11.71 -9.21 -18.88
CA ILE A 137 11.40 -8.54 -20.14
C ILE A 137 9.90 -8.32 -20.26
N ASN A 138 9.48 -7.37 -21.09
CA ASN A 138 8.06 -7.04 -21.28
C ASN A 138 7.35 -6.67 -19.96
N THR A 139 8.10 -6.09 -19.01
CA THR A 139 7.59 -5.59 -17.73
C THR A 139 6.61 -4.44 -17.95
N ASN A 140 5.57 -4.32 -17.13
CA ASN A 140 4.61 -3.23 -17.19
C ASN A 140 4.52 -2.44 -15.86
N LEU A 141 5.52 -2.55 -14.99
CA LEU A 141 5.55 -1.83 -13.71
C LEU A 141 5.54 -0.30 -13.88
N ALA A 142 6.26 0.24 -14.88
CA ALA A 142 6.33 1.69 -15.10
C ALA A 142 4.97 2.34 -15.44
N ASN A 143 4.06 1.58 -16.07
CA ASN A 143 2.70 2.05 -16.36
C ASN A 143 1.66 1.49 -15.37
N ALA A 144 2.11 0.67 -14.42
CA ALA A 144 1.26 0.17 -13.38
C ALA A 144 0.86 1.31 -12.45
N ARG A 145 -0.16 1.04 -11.65
CA ARG A 145 -0.67 1.92 -10.62
C ARG A 145 -0.69 1.14 -9.32
N VAL A 146 -0.97 1.82 -8.21
CA VAL A 146 -1.12 1.13 -6.91
C VAL A 146 -2.06 -0.07 -7.09
N SER A 147 -1.54 -1.26 -6.77
CA SER A 147 -2.30 -2.49 -6.97
C SER A 147 -1.68 -3.66 -6.20
N LYS A 148 -2.53 -4.65 -5.96
CA LYS A 148 -2.17 -5.98 -5.48
C LYS A 148 -2.53 -6.98 -6.58
N ARG A 149 -1.53 -7.67 -7.13
CA ARG A 149 -1.68 -8.51 -8.33
C ARG A 149 -1.18 -9.92 -8.07
N VAL A 150 -1.62 -10.84 -8.92
CA VAL A 150 -1.05 -12.18 -9.02
C VAL A 150 -0.23 -12.24 -10.31
N THR A 151 1.03 -12.64 -10.17
CA THR A 151 1.92 -12.89 -11.30
C THR A 151 2.11 -14.39 -11.45
N GLU A 152 1.75 -14.91 -12.62
CA GLU A 152 1.86 -16.33 -12.93
C GLU A 152 2.88 -16.58 -14.03
N TRP A 153 3.76 -17.54 -13.78
CA TRP A 153 4.82 -17.91 -14.71
C TRP A 153 4.77 -19.39 -15.05
N ARG A 154 4.82 -19.68 -16.36
CA ARG A 154 5.07 -21.01 -16.91
C ARG A 154 6.55 -21.14 -17.22
N TRP A 155 7.28 -21.79 -16.33
CA TRP A 155 8.70 -22.05 -16.50
C TRP A 155 8.91 -23.17 -17.51
N GLN A 156 9.83 -22.94 -18.44
CA GLN A 156 10.19 -23.88 -19.47
C GLN A 156 11.70 -24.04 -19.56
N TYR A 157 12.14 -25.20 -20.00
CA TYR A 157 13.54 -25.47 -20.29
C TYR A 157 13.75 -26.21 -21.60
N ARG A 158 14.97 -26.17 -22.13
CA ARG A 158 15.46 -27.05 -23.21
C ARG A 158 16.93 -27.36 -23.02
N VAL A 159 17.41 -28.44 -23.63
CA VAL A 159 18.80 -28.91 -23.48
C VAL A 159 19.69 -28.34 -24.58
N ASN A 160 19.23 -28.33 -25.83
CA ASN A 160 19.97 -27.75 -26.95
C ASN A 160 19.21 -26.61 -27.64
N THR A 161 19.95 -25.74 -28.31
CA THR A 161 19.35 -24.74 -29.20
C THR A 161 18.58 -25.46 -30.32
N GLY A 162 17.31 -25.09 -30.51
CA GLY A 162 16.44 -25.70 -31.52
C GLY A 162 15.56 -26.83 -30.98
N ASP A 163 15.87 -27.39 -29.82
CA ASP A 163 14.97 -28.33 -29.14
C ASP A 163 13.65 -27.62 -28.77
N PRO A 164 12.52 -28.35 -28.80
CA PRO A 164 11.26 -27.82 -28.28
C PRO A 164 11.39 -27.50 -26.79
N TRP A 165 10.75 -26.42 -26.37
CA TRP A 165 10.65 -26.06 -24.95
C TRP A 165 9.77 -27.07 -24.22
N GLN A 166 10.28 -27.56 -23.09
CA GLN A 166 9.58 -28.46 -22.19
C GLN A 166 9.09 -27.69 -20.97
N GLU A 167 7.86 -27.96 -20.53
CA GLU A 167 7.33 -27.41 -19.29
C GLU A 167 8.12 -27.92 -18.09
N LEU A 168 8.41 -27.01 -17.17
CA LEU A 168 9.12 -27.28 -15.93
C LEU A 168 8.18 -27.16 -14.74
N ARG A 169 7.54 -26.00 -14.60
CA ARG A 169 6.71 -25.68 -13.43
C ARG A 169 5.84 -24.46 -13.69
N HIS A 170 4.65 -24.44 -13.09
CA HIS A 170 3.86 -23.23 -12.96
C HIS A 170 4.06 -22.64 -11.56
N THR A 171 4.30 -21.34 -11.47
CA THR A 171 4.43 -20.60 -10.21
C THR A 171 3.48 -19.42 -10.18
N SER A 172 3.03 -19.04 -8.99
CA SER A 172 2.08 -17.94 -8.77
C SER A 172 2.55 -17.11 -7.58
N HIS A 173 2.52 -15.78 -7.72
CA HIS A 173 3.18 -14.86 -6.80
C HIS A 173 2.31 -13.63 -6.51
N ARG A 174 2.26 -13.20 -5.24
CA ARG A 174 1.59 -11.98 -4.82
C ARG A 174 2.52 -10.78 -5.04
N ILE A 175 2.18 -9.91 -5.99
CA ILE A 175 2.96 -8.73 -6.32
C ILE A 175 2.22 -7.47 -5.88
N TYR A 176 2.81 -6.72 -4.95
CA TYR A 176 2.37 -5.39 -4.57
C TYR A 176 3.11 -4.35 -5.42
N VAL A 177 2.35 -3.41 -5.98
CA VAL A 177 2.89 -2.27 -6.73
C VAL A 177 2.60 -1.01 -5.93
N VAL A 178 3.65 -0.29 -5.54
CA VAL A 178 3.58 0.98 -4.81
C VAL A 178 4.19 2.11 -5.64
N LEU A 179 3.88 3.36 -5.31
CA LEU A 179 4.28 4.50 -6.15
C LEU A 179 5.77 4.81 -6.05
N ARG A 180 6.32 4.74 -4.85
CA ARG A 180 7.73 4.97 -4.53
C ARG A 180 8.11 4.19 -3.27
N THR A 181 9.40 4.15 -2.92
CA THR A 181 9.85 3.58 -1.64
C THR A 181 9.01 4.12 -0.47
N PRO A 182 8.46 3.23 0.38
CA PRO A 182 7.69 3.62 1.56
C PRO A 182 8.46 4.58 2.48
N THR A 183 7.77 5.59 2.99
CA THR A 183 8.32 6.53 3.97
C THR A 183 7.95 6.13 5.39
N LEU A 184 8.53 6.80 6.39
CA LEU A 184 8.21 6.54 7.81
C LEU A 184 6.68 6.40 8.06
N PRO A 185 6.24 5.47 8.92
CA PRO A 185 7.07 4.67 9.81
C PRO A 185 7.74 3.47 9.14
N TRP A 186 7.58 3.30 7.83
CA TRP A 186 8.21 2.24 7.05
C TRP A 186 9.67 2.58 6.74
N VAL A 187 10.55 1.59 6.88
CA VAL A 187 11.98 1.70 6.54
C VAL A 187 12.40 0.55 5.63
N GLN A 188 13.54 0.69 4.94
CA GLN A 188 14.14 -0.38 4.12
C GLN A 188 15.40 -0.98 4.76
N THR A 189 15.57 -0.83 6.07
CA THR A 189 16.68 -1.43 6.82
C THR A 189 16.39 -2.91 7.11
N ALA A 190 17.20 -3.81 6.57
CA ALA A 190 17.09 -5.25 6.81
C ALA A 190 17.03 -5.59 8.31
N GLY A 191 16.14 -6.51 8.68
CA GLY A 191 15.92 -6.92 10.07
C GLY A 191 15.08 -5.95 10.91
N SER A 192 14.75 -4.76 10.40
CA SER A 192 13.87 -3.82 11.10
C SER A 192 12.46 -4.35 11.25
N THR A 193 11.83 -4.12 12.41
CA THR A 193 10.41 -4.43 12.58
C THR A 193 9.50 -3.49 11.77
N GLN A 194 10.06 -2.36 11.34
CA GLN A 194 9.44 -1.31 10.55
C GLN A 194 9.59 -1.50 9.03
N LEU A 195 10.06 -2.65 8.54
CA LEU A 195 9.91 -2.97 7.11
C LEU A 195 8.43 -2.93 6.72
N PRO A 196 8.05 -2.62 5.47
CA PRO A 196 6.67 -2.71 4.99
C PRO A 196 6.05 -4.08 5.28
N TRP A 197 4.85 -4.07 5.86
CA TRP A 197 4.12 -5.29 6.20
C TRP A 197 3.22 -5.70 5.03
N THR A 198 3.29 -6.96 4.59
CA THR A 198 2.38 -7.48 3.55
C THR A 198 0.94 -7.39 4.00
N GLU A 199 0.68 -7.60 5.29
CA GLU A 199 -0.65 -7.46 5.87
C GLU A 199 -1.22 -6.04 5.77
N VAL A 200 -0.37 -5.01 5.84
CA VAL A 200 -0.79 -3.62 5.61
C VAL A 200 -0.88 -3.33 4.12
N LEU A 201 0.06 -3.82 3.30
CA LEU A 201 0.00 -3.70 1.84
C LEU A 201 -1.27 -4.33 1.26
N ASP A 202 -1.78 -5.41 1.87
CA ASP A 202 -3.03 -6.05 1.44
C ASP A 202 -4.21 -5.08 1.46
N PHE A 203 -4.35 -4.30 2.52
CA PHE A 203 -5.39 -3.28 2.63
C PHE A 203 -5.02 -2.00 1.89
N ALA A 204 -3.80 -1.50 2.05
CA ALA A 204 -3.38 -0.23 1.46
C ALA A 204 -3.44 -0.26 -0.07
N CYS A 205 -3.01 -1.35 -0.72
CA CYS A 205 -3.09 -1.46 -2.18
C CYS A 205 -4.55 -1.57 -2.67
N ASP A 206 -5.45 -2.15 -1.88
CA ASP A 206 -6.88 -2.22 -2.23
C ASP A 206 -7.56 -0.86 -2.00
N TRP A 207 -7.17 -0.15 -0.95
CA TRP A 207 -7.70 1.18 -0.65
C TRP A 207 -7.23 2.22 -1.66
N GLY A 208 -5.93 2.23 -1.96
CA GLY A 208 -5.31 3.12 -2.96
C GLY A 208 -5.40 2.61 -4.40
N ILE A 209 -6.21 1.59 -4.68
CA ILE A 209 -6.19 0.89 -5.97
C ILE A 209 -6.33 1.86 -7.16
N LEU A 210 -5.47 1.64 -8.16
CA LEU A 210 -5.31 2.45 -9.36
C LEU A 210 -4.88 3.90 -9.13
N ALA A 211 -4.39 4.28 -7.94
CA ALA A 211 -3.78 5.60 -7.78
C ALA A 211 -2.54 5.76 -8.69
N ALA A 212 -2.51 6.87 -9.42
CA ALA A 212 -1.42 7.27 -10.31
C ALA A 212 -0.26 7.93 -9.57
N ASP A 213 -0.60 8.65 -8.50
CA ASP A 213 0.30 9.52 -7.77
C ASP A 213 -0.06 9.53 -6.28
N ILE A 214 0.82 10.18 -5.50
CA ILE A 214 0.76 10.17 -4.03
C ILE A 214 -0.45 10.93 -3.49
N ASP A 215 -0.96 11.93 -4.20
CA ASP A 215 -2.11 12.72 -3.75
C ASP A 215 -3.41 11.96 -4.03
N GLU A 216 -3.50 11.26 -5.17
CA GLU A 216 -4.60 10.33 -5.45
C GLU A 216 -4.61 9.16 -4.46
N ALA A 217 -3.44 8.58 -4.15
CA ALA A 217 -3.34 7.49 -3.17
C ALA A 217 -3.78 7.95 -1.77
N ALA A 218 -3.25 9.09 -1.28
CA ALA A 218 -3.64 9.66 0.00
C ALA A 218 -5.14 9.99 0.06
N THR A 219 -5.71 10.52 -1.02
CA THR A 219 -7.15 10.80 -1.16
C THR A 219 -7.98 9.53 -1.00
N LYS A 220 -7.66 8.48 -1.77
CA LYS A 220 -8.39 7.20 -1.70
C LYS A 220 -8.25 6.54 -0.33
N VAL A 221 -7.07 6.57 0.27
CA VAL A 221 -6.88 6.04 1.64
C VAL A 221 -7.70 6.85 2.65
N THR A 222 -7.79 8.17 2.51
CA THR A 222 -8.63 9.03 3.37
C THR A 222 -10.10 8.63 3.30
N GLU A 223 -10.62 8.50 2.07
CA GLU A 223 -12.00 8.08 1.81
C GLU A 223 -12.27 6.69 2.40
N ARG A 224 -11.33 5.76 2.24
CA ARG A 224 -11.46 4.39 2.73
C ARG A 224 -11.43 4.29 4.24
N VAL A 225 -10.56 5.05 4.90
CA VAL A 225 -10.52 5.10 6.37
C VAL A 225 -11.82 5.68 6.91
N TYR A 226 -12.32 6.80 6.36
CA TYR A 226 -13.61 7.36 6.78
C TYR A 226 -14.78 6.37 6.54
N ALA A 227 -14.75 5.65 5.42
CA ALA A 227 -15.77 4.66 5.06
C ALA A 227 -15.75 3.39 5.93
N LEU A 228 -14.79 3.23 6.84
CA LEU A 228 -14.84 2.17 7.86
C LEU A 228 -15.96 2.42 8.87
N GLY A 229 -16.42 3.66 9.02
CA GLY A 229 -17.62 3.96 9.80
C GLY A 229 -18.92 3.85 9.00
N PRO A 230 -20.04 3.45 9.62
CA PRO A 230 -20.19 3.01 11.02
C PRO A 230 -19.93 1.51 11.25
N GLY A 231 -19.59 0.75 10.21
CA GLY A 231 -19.59 -0.72 10.27
C GLY A 231 -18.44 -1.34 11.05
N THR A 232 -17.27 -0.70 11.05
CA THR A 232 -16.04 -1.19 11.69
C THR A 232 -15.57 -0.28 12.81
N MET A 233 -15.79 1.03 12.69
CA MET A 233 -15.40 1.99 13.71
C MET A 233 -16.31 3.21 13.77
N ALA A 234 -16.30 3.88 14.92
CA ALA A 234 -16.94 5.15 15.14
C ALA A 234 -16.02 6.09 15.92
N TYR A 235 -16.21 7.39 15.73
CA TYR A 235 -15.51 8.37 16.53
C TYR A 235 -15.87 8.20 18.01
N ASP A 236 -14.90 8.31 18.90
CA ASP A 236 -15.08 8.09 20.34
C ASP A 236 -15.81 9.26 21.02
N CYS A 237 -17.05 9.52 20.61
CA CYS A 237 -17.92 10.43 21.32
C CYS A 237 -18.27 9.93 22.73
N PRO A 238 -18.69 8.66 22.93
CA PRO A 238 -19.09 8.17 24.25
C PRO A 238 -17.96 8.22 25.30
N GLY A 239 -16.73 7.93 24.89
CA GLY A 239 -15.53 7.93 25.75
C GLY A 239 -14.77 9.26 25.77
N GLY A 240 -15.36 10.35 25.27
CA GLY A 240 -14.79 11.69 25.38
C GLY A 240 -13.60 11.98 24.45
N GLY A 241 -13.42 11.20 23.40
CA GLY A 241 -12.37 11.39 22.39
C GLY A 241 -11.04 10.72 22.75
N SER A 242 -11.07 9.58 23.44
CA SER A 242 -9.86 8.83 23.80
C SER A 242 -9.22 8.20 22.55
N THR A 243 -7.89 8.06 22.55
CA THR A 243 -7.17 7.31 21.51
C THR A 243 -7.08 5.85 21.91
N HIS A 244 -7.36 4.94 20.98
CA HIS A 244 -7.40 3.50 21.25
C HIS A 244 -6.29 2.72 20.54
N TYR A 245 -5.69 3.31 19.50
CA TYR A 245 -4.67 2.67 18.67
C TYR A 245 -3.34 3.42 18.62
N ALA A 246 -3.33 4.73 18.86
CA ALA A 246 -2.20 5.60 18.56
C ALA A 246 -1.60 6.33 19.79
N LEU A 247 -1.66 5.69 20.97
CA LEU A 247 -1.05 6.20 22.20
C LEU A 247 0.48 5.98 22.20
N GLY A 248 1.23 6.99 21.79
CA GLY A 248 2.70 6.94 21.67
C GLY A 248 3.16 6.23 20.40
N SER A 249 2.89 4.93 20.31
CA SER A 249 3.07 4.09 19.11
C SER A 249 1.73 3.77 18.47
N PHE A 250 1.74 3.24 17.24
CA PHE A 250 0.55 2.71 16.58
C PHE A 250 0.47 1.21 16.77
N ASP A 251 -0.56 0.73 17.47
CA ASP A 251 -0.90 -0.69 17.58
C ASP A 251 -1.54 -1.19 16.28
N CYS A 252 -0.71 -1.27 15.25
CA CYS A 252 -1.12 -1.67 13.91
C CYS A 252 -1.53 -3.13 13.88
N THR A 253 -0.94 -3.97 14.74
CA THR A 253 -1.33 -5.37 14.89
C THR A 253 -2.80 -5.48 15.32
N LYS A 254 -3.20 -4.75 16.37
CA LYS A 254 -4.61 -4.73 16.81
C LYS A 254 -5.54 -4.04 15.82
N PHE A 255 -5.05 -3.06 15.08
CA PHE A 255 -5.86 -2.43 14.04
C PHE A 255 -6.15 -3.40 12.88
N LEU A 256 -5.15 -4.17 12.44
CA LEU A 256 -5.34 -5.21 11.42
C LEU A 256 -6.25 -6.34 11.90
N GLU A 257 -6.22 -6.69 13.20
CA GLU A 257 -7.18 -7.61 13.81
C GLU A 257 -8.62 -7.08 13.67
N LEU A 258 -8.86 -5.80 13.98
CA LEU A 258 -10.15 -5.16 13.78
C LEU A 258 -10.61 -5.19 12.33
N LEU A 259 -9.74 -4.83 11.37
CA LEU A 259 -10.07 -4.84 9.94
C LEU A 259 -10.46 -6.24 9.42
N ARG A 260 -10.04 -7.30 10.10
CA ARG A 260 -10.40 -8.69 9.77
C ARG A 260 -11.65 -9.18 10.52
N GLY A 261 -12.35 -8.30 11.21
CA GLY A 261 -13.54 -8.61 12.00
C GLY A 261 -13.25 -9.17 13.40
N GLY A 262 -11.99 -9.12 13.84
CA GLY A 262 -11.62 -9.41 15.23
C GLY A 262 -11.88 -8.22 16.15
N PRO A 263 -11.64 -8.38 17.47
CA PRO A 263 -11.93 -7.33 18.46
C PRO A 263 -10.98 -6.13 18.40
N GLY A 264 -9.73 -6.31 17.96
CA GLY A 264 -8.71 -5.27 18.00
C GLY A 264 -8.57 -4.65 19.41
N ASN A 265 -8.50 -3.31 19.47
CA ASN A 265 -8.58 -2.53 20.72
C ASN A 265 -9.98 -1.91 20.92
N GLY A 266 -10.99 -2.41 20.19
CA GLY A 266 -12.34 -1.84 20.14
C GLY A 266 -12.61 -1.08 18.84
N ASP A 267 -13.87 -0.72 18.65
CA ASP A 267 -14.40 -0.02 17.46
C ASP A 267 -14.36 1.51 17.59
N LEU A 268 -13.80 2.05 18.67
CA LEU A 268 -13.73 3.48 18.91
C LEU A 268 -12.39 4.05 18.47
N VAL A 269 -12.43 5.22 17.82
CA VAL A 269 -11.25 5.94 17.33
C VAL A 269 -11.38 7.44 17.60
N ASN A 270 -10.27 8.15 17.75
CA ASN A 270 -10.28 9.61 17.73
C ASN A 270 -9.47 10.18 16.54
N CYS A 271 -9.26 11.50 16.54
CA CYS A 271 -8.50 12.19 15.49
C CYS A 271 -7.04 11.70 15.40
N THR A 272 -6.41 11.39 16.53
CA THR A 272 -5.06 10.83 16.58
C THR A 272 -5.00 9.43 15.96
N ASP A 273 -5.98 8.58 16.23
CA ASP A 273 -6.08 7.25 15.60
C ASP A 273 -6.28 7.40 14.09
N CYS A 274 -7.26 8.20 13.66
CA CYS A 274 -7.57 8.44 12.25
C CYS A 274 -6.36 8.98 11.47
N ALA A 275 -5.67 10.00 12.00
CA ALA A 275 -4.47 10.56 11.40
C ALA A 275 -3.36 9.51 11.27
N THR A 276 -3.19 8.67 12.29
CA THR A 276 -2.16 7.62 12.34
C THR A 276 -2.44 6.49 11.37
N ILE A 277 -3.68 5.99 11.32
CA ILE A 277 -4.12 4.96 10.38
C ILE A 277 -3.93 5.45 8.96
N LEU A 278 -4.49 6.62 8.63
CA LEU A 278 -4.41 7.23 7.31
C LEU A 278 -2.97 7.39 6.84
N SER A 279 -2.14 8.09 7.61
CA SER A 279 -0.75 8.34 7.22
C SER A 279 0.08 7.05 7.15
N THR A 280 -0.14 6.07 8.04
CA THR A 280 0.56 4.78 7.98
C THR A 280 0.24 4.01 6.70
N PHE A 281 -1.04 3.90 6.35
CA PHE A 281 -1.51 3.16 5.18
C PHE A 281 -1.26 3.92 3.87
N ALA A 282 -1.23 5.26 3.88
CA ALA A 282 -0.82 6.03 2.71
C ALA A 282 0.70 5.97 2.49
N ASN A 283 1.50 6.07 3.56
CA ASN A 283 2.96 6.10 3.46
C ASN A 283 3.56 4.76 3.03
N ILE A 284 2.88 3.63 3.27
CA ILE A 284 3.32 2.33 2.74
C ILE A 284 3.22 2.26 1.21
N LEU A 285 2.38 3.10 0.60
CA LEU A 285 2.25 3.23 -0.85
C LEU A 285 3.25 4.24 -1.43
N GLY A 286 4.06 4.86 -0.57
CA GLY A 286 5.04 5.88 -0.95
C GLY A 286 4.54 7.32 -0.78
N CYS A 287 3.41 7.56 -0.11
CA CYS A 287 3.08 8.92 0.34
C CYS A 287 4.05 9.39 1.44
N ASP A 288 4.00 10.69 1.75
CA ASP A 288 4.86 11.31 2.77
C ASP A 288 4.03 12.21 3.72
N LEU A 289 3.09 11.59 4.42
CA LEU A 289 2.19 12.27 5.36
C LEU A 289 2.75 12.23 6.78
N TRP A 290 2.59 13.34 7.49
CA TRP A 290 2.83 13.47 8.93
C TRP A 290 1.52 13.35 9.71
N GLN A 291 1.57 12.88 10.95
CA GLN A 291 0.52 13.20 11.92
C GLN A 291 0.91 14.51 12.60
N SER A 292 0.08 15.55 12.49
CA SER A 292 0.35 16.85 13.13
C SER A 292 -0.94 17.46 13.66
N ARG A 293 -0.80 18.25 14.73
CA ARG A 293 -1.92 18.82 15.46
C ARG A 293 -2.22 20.24 15.02
N MET A 294 -3.49 20.62 15.20
CA MET A 294 -3.85 22.01 15.47
C MET A 294 -3.66 22.31 16.97
N GLU A 295 -3.43 23.58 17.30
CA GLU A 295 -3.33 24.08 18.67
C GLU A 295 -4.59 23.81 19.50
N PHE A 296 -4.53 24.13 20.80
CA PHE A 296 -5.50 23.66 21.77
C PHE A 296 -6.73 24.57 21.91
N GLY A 297 -7.88 23.96 22.18
CA GLY A 297 -9.07 24.67 22.64
C GLY A 297 -9.67 25.61 21.60
N PHE A 298 -10.12 25.07 20.47
CA PHE A 298 -10.79 25.84 19.43
C PHE A 298 -12.23 25.39 19.18
N LYS A 299 -13.12 26.36 18.97
CA LYS A 299 -14.52 26.16 18.60
C LYS A 299 -14.65 25.51 17.24
N LEU A 300 -15.73 24.77 17.04
CA LEU A 300 -15.99 24.00 15.83
C LEU A 300 -17.22 24.54 15.11
N ASN A 301 -17.14 24.59 13.78
CA ASN A 301 -18.33 24.57 12.95
C ASN A 301 -18.93 23.15 13.00
N PRO A 302 -20.20 22.96 12.63
CA PRO A 302 -20.76 21.63 12.44
C PRO A 302 -19.93 20.77 11.46
N PHE A 303 -19.75 19.50 11.81
CA PHE A 303 -19.15 18.46 10.96
C PHE A 303 -19.89 17.13 11.16
N ILE A 304 -19.55 16.13 10.36
CA ILE A 304 -19.98 14.73 10.58
C ILE A 304 -18.74 13.92 10.93
N ALA A 305 -18.72 13.29 12.09
CA ALA A 305 -17.62 12.41 12.48
C ALA A 305 -17.74 11.02 11.83
N ILE A 306 -16.61 10.34 11.65
CA ILE A 306 -16.58 8.94 11.21
C ILE A 306 -17.53 8.08 12.05
N GLY A 307 -18.38 7.30 11.38
CA GLY A 307 -19.38 6.45 12.02
C GLY A 307 -20.67 7.17 12.46
N TYR A 308 -20.80 8.47 12.18
CA TYR A 308 -22.00 9.25 12.45
C TYR A 308 -22.59 9.81 11.15
N SER A 309 -23.82 10.35 11.23
CA SER A 309 -24.54 10.95 10.11
C SER A 309 -25.12 12.34 10.40
N ALA A 310 -25.10 12.76 11.66
CA ALA A 310 -25.63 14.05 12.08
C ALA A 310 -24.56 15.13 12.05
N TRP A 311 -24.94 16.33 11.59
CA TRP A 311 -24.12 17.53 11.71
C TRP A 311 -24.12 18.02 13.15
N TYR A 312 -22.96 18.06 13.78
CA TYR A 312 -22.82 18.60 15.13
C TYR A 312 -21.45 19.26 15.31
N PRO A 313 -21.36 20.40 16.03
CA PRO A 313 -20.09 21.00 16.37
C PRO A 313 -19.46 20.27 17.57
N GLY A 314 -18.85 19.11 17.32
CA GLY A 314 -18.29 18.23 18.36
C GLY A 314 -19.01 16.89 18.45
N CYS A 315 -18.95 16.27 19.63
CA CYS A 315 -19.85 15.18 19.98
C CYS A 315 -21.02 15.68 20.83
N SER A 316 -22.20 15.11 20.63
CA SER A 316 -23.45 15.57 21.27
C SER A 316 -23.46 15.50 22.80
N ASN A 317 -22.58 14.70 23.39
CA ASN A 317 -22.39 14.54 24.83
C ASN A 317 -21.24 15.39 25.41
N TRP A 318 -20.50 16.12 24.58
CA TRP A 318 -19.45 17.01 25.07
C TRP A 318 -20.08 18.30 25.57
N GLY A 319 -19.71 18.73 26.79
CA GLY A 319 -20.21 19.96 27.43
C GLY A 319 -19.74 21.27 26.77
N GLY A 320 -19.26 21.22 25.53
CA GLY A 320 -18.75 22.34 24.75
C GLY A 320 -18.54 21.97 23.28
N THR A 321 -18.63 22.97 22.40
CA THR A 321 -18.50 22.83 20.95
C THR A 321 -17.07 23.07 20.46
N SER A 322 -16.11 22.39 21.08
CA SER A 322 -14.68 22.64 20.88
C SER A 322 -13.84 21.37 20.89
N PHE A 323 -12.75 21.36 20.14
CA PHE A 323 -11.69 20.36 20.30
C PHE A 323 -10.67 20.85 21.31
N SER A 324 -10.26 19.95 22.22
CA SER A 324 -9.05 20.17 23.02
C SER A 324 -7.83 20.21 22.12
N TYR A 325 -7.75 19.33 21.12
CA TYR A 325 -6.84 19.40 19.98
C TYR A 325 -7.45 18.57 18.84
N HIS A 326 -6.97 18.77 17.62
CA HIS A 326 -7.28 17.90 16.49
C HIS A 326 -5.98 17.49 15.80
N GLU A 327 -5.82 16.23 15.45
CA GLU A 327 -4.64 15.71 14.75
C GLU A 327 -5.09 15.14 13.41
N VAL A 328 -4.38 15.50 12.33
CA VAL A 328 -4.71 15.07 10.96
C VAL A 328 -3.47 14.57 10.23
N ALA A 329 -3.67 13.87 9.11
CA ALA A 329 -2.59 13.59 8.20
C ALA A 329 -2.27 14.85 7.37
N TRP A 330 -0.99 15.23 7.29
CA TRP A 330 -0.58 16.54 6.79
C TRP A 330 0.68 16.44 5.93
N LYS A 331 0.68 17.11 4.78
CA LYS A 331 1.86 17.23 3.91
C LYS A 331 2.90 18.22 4.46
N GLY A 332 4.13 18.07 3.98
CA GLY A 332 5.15 19.11 4.03
C GLY A 332 5.56 19.53 5.44
N GLY A 333 5.58 20.83 5.68
CA GLY A 333 5.98 21.43 6.95
C GLY A 333 4.89 21.41 8.03
N CYS A 334 3.70 20.90 7.70
CA CYS A 334 2.50 20.98 8.54
C CYS A 334 2.11 22.43 8.89
N THR A 335 2.31 23.33 7.93
CA THR A 335 2.03 24.78 8.06
C THR A 335 0.67 25.14 7.45
N SER A 336 0.28 26.40 7.58
CA SER A 336 -0.96 26.91 6.97
C SER A 336 -1.01 26.85 5.46
N SER A 337 0.15 26.73 4.80
CA SER A 337 0.24 26.61 3.34
C SER A 337 0.20 25.16 2.84
N ASP A 338 0.36 24.19 3.75
CA ASP A 338 0.40 22.78 3.41
C ASP A 338 -1.01 22.17 3.39
N ALA A 339 -1.18 21.12 2.57
CA ALA A 339 -2.43 20.40 2.44
C ALA A 339 -2.61 19.33 3.54
N VAL A 340 -3.86 19.18 3.98
CA VAL A 340 -4.31 18.19 4.96
C VAL A 340 -5.18 17.12 4.31
N PHE A 341 -5.17 15.96 4.95
CA PHE A 341 -6.03 14.83 4.69
C PHE A 341 -6.67 14.42 6.01
N ASP A 342 -8.00 14.49 6.07
CA ASP A 342 -8.76 14.22 7.28
C ASP A 342 -9.78 13.12 7.03
N ALA A 343 -9.49 11.92 7.56
CA ALA A 343 -10.37 10.77 7.52
C ALA A 343 -11.27 10.68 8.76
N CYS A 344 -11.21 11.65 9.66
CA CYS A 344 -11.95 11.66 10.90
C CYS A 344 -13.32 12.33 10.74
N LEU A 345 -13.41 13.33 9.86
CA LEU A 345 -14.55 14.25 9.77
C LEU A 345 -14.90 14.57 8.31
N GLN A 346 -16.19 14.67 8.00
CA GLN A 346 -16.70 15.44 6.86
C GLN A 346 -17.00 16.87 7.31
N LEU A 347 -16.43 17.83 6.58
CA LEU A 347 -16.67 19.25 6.74
C LEU A 347 -17.79 19.72 5.82
N ASP A 348 -18.34 20.89 6.10
CA ASP A 348 -19.28 21.55 5.20
C ASP A 348 -18.52 22.14 4.00
N SER A 349 -18.98 21.80 2.79
CA SER A 349 -18.46 22.30 1.51
C SER A 349 -19.13 23.59 1.05
N ASP A 350 -20.23 24.00 1.69
CA ASP A 350 -20.95 25.22 1.38
C ASP A 350 -20.12 26.49 1.71
N ALA A 351 -20.64 27.66 1.34
CA ALA A 351 -19.96 28.94 1.55
C ALA A 351 -20.00 29.41 3.02
N THR A 352 -20.89 28.84 3.83
CA THR A 352 -21.20 29.27 5.20
C THR A 352 -21.17 28.08 6.16
N PRO A 353 -19.97 27.55 6.50
CA PRO A 353 -19.84 26.28 7.24
C PRO A 353 -20.49 26.28 8.63
N GLY A 354 -20.77 27.46 9.21
CA GLY A 354 -21.40 27.59 10.52
C GLY A 354 -22.93 27.52 10.52
N SER A 355 -23.60 27.44 9.36
CA SER A 355 -25.07 27.51 9.28
C SER A 355 -25.63 26.61 8.18
N ALA A 356 -26.76 25.97 8.48
CA ALA A 356 -27.48 25.15 7.51
C ALA A 356 -27.96 25.96 6.28
N PRO A 357 -28.16 25.31 5.11
CA PRO A 357 -27.89 23.89 4.83
C PRO A 357 -26.40 23.55 4.88
N HIS A 358 -26.09 22.25 4.99
CA HIS A 358 -24.72 21.74 5.00
C HIS A 358 -24.54 20.65 3.94
N SER A 359 -23.42 20.69 3.24
CA SER A 359 -23.06 19.71 2.19
C SER A 359 -21.77 18.97 2.57
N PRO A 360 -21.80 17.64 2.79
CA PRO A 360 -20.66 16.91 3.35
C PRO A 360 -19.50 16.78 2.37
N MET A 361 -18.29 16.98 2.85
CA MET A 361 -17.05 16.82 2.08
C MET A 361 -15.91 16.36 2.98
N LEU A 362 -15.17 15.34 2.55
CA LEU A 362 -13.91 14.98 3.18
C LEU A 362 -12.81 15.95 2.76
N ALA A 363 -11.95 16.31 3.71
CA ALA A 363 -10.75 17.07 3.39
C ALA A 363 -9.71 16.14 2.78
N THR A 364 -9.59 16.17 1.45
CA THR A 364 -8.57 15.42 0.70
C THR A 364 -7.72 16.41 -0.09
N ASN A 365 -6.42 16.44 0.21
CA ASN A 365 -5.46 17.41 -0.36
C ASN A 365 -5.93 18.88 -0.21
N MET A 366 -6.59 19.21 0.90
CA MET A 366 -7.14 20.55 1.13
C MET A 366 -6.11 21.42 1.84
N VAL A 367 -5.81 22.61 1.31
CA VAL A 367 -4.90 23.55 1.99
C VAL A 367 -5.46 23.93 3.36
N PHE A 368 -4.62 23.88 4.41
CA PHE A 368 -5.04 24.22 5.77
C PHE A 368 -5.63 25.64 5.84
N GLY A 369 -4.89 26.63 5.35
CA GLY A 369 -5.34 28.00 5.19
C GLY A 369 -5.14 28.87 6.43
N ASN A 370 -5.54 30.13 6.30
CA ASN A 370 -5.26 31.23 7.24
C ASN A 370 -6.54 31.86 7.84
N CYS A 371 -7.70 31.22 7.66
CA CYS A 371 -9.01 31.76 8.02
C CYS A 371 -9.46 33.05 7.32
N THR A 372 -8.82 33.44 6.22
CA THR A 372 -9.34 34.51 5.34
C THR A 372 -10.00 33.96 4.08
N THR A 373 -9.71 32.70 3.73
CA THR A 373 -10.32 31.97 2.62
C THR A 373 -10.95 30.67 3.13
N LEU A 374 -11.91 30.12 2.38
CA LEU A 374 -12.61 28.86 2.70
C LEU A 374 -11.73 27.61 2.46
N GLY A 375 -10.58 27.58 3.12
CA GLY A 375 -9.74 26.39 3.29
C GLY A 375 -10.20 25.54 4.48
N TYR A 376 -9.43 24.49 4.79
CA TYR A 376 -9.77 23.54 5.85
C TYR A 376 -10.06 24.21 7.19
N ARG A 377 -9.18 25.14 7.60
CA ARG A 377 -9.24 25.80 8.91
C ARG A 377 -10.55 26.56 9.13
N LEU A 378 -11.01 27.33 8.13
CA LEU A 378 -12.25 28.11 8.24
C LEU A 378 -13.51 27.23 8.10
N ARG A 379 -13.39 26.07 7.43
CA ARG A 379 -14.45 25.08 7.37
C ARG A 379 -14.61 24.34 8.69
N LEU A 380 -13.50 23.98 9.35
CA LEU A 380 -13.51 23.31 10.64
C LEU A 380 -13.87 24.25 11.81
N SER A 381 -13.35 25.49 11.81
CA SER A 381 -13.46 26.40 12.95
C SER A 381 -14.00 27.78 12.54
N PRO A 382 -14.98 28.34 13.28
CA PRO A 382 -15.56 29.63 12.95
C PRO A 382 -14.57 30.77 13.17
N ASN A 383 -14.67 31.84 12.38
CA ASN A 383 -13.86 33.05 12.56
C ASN A 383 -14.40 33.94 13.70
N VAL A 384 -14.29 33.44 14.93
CA VAL A 384 -14.70 34.11 16.17
C VAL A 384 -13.61 33.96 17.23
N THR A 385 -13.79 34.65 18.36
CA THR A 385 -12.96 34.43 19.57
C THR A 385 -12.99 32.96 19.98
N ASP A 386 -11.82 32.40 20.21
CA ASP A 386 -11.56 30.99 20.51
C ASP A 386 -11.95 30.01 19.39
N GLY A 387 -12.19 30.50 18.16
CA GLY A 387 -12.37 29.66 16.97
C GLY A 387 -11.07 29.59 16.18
N CYS A 388 -11.09 30.15 14.96
CA CYS A 388 -9.93 30.25 14.09
C CYS A 388 -8.68 30.71 14.83
N SER A 389 -8.77 31.70 15.71
CA SER A 389 -7.64 32.24 16.49
C SER A 389 -6.83 31.18 17.26
N ASN A 390 -7.47 30.09 17.71
CA ASN A 390 -6.84 28.97 18.42
C ASN A 390 -6.64 27.73 17.52
N CYS A 391 -7.29 27.67 16.35
CA CYS A 391 -7.10 26.60 15.37
C CYS A 391 -5.86 26.88 14.49
N ASN A 392 -4.67 27.02 15.09
CA ASN A 392 -3.42 27.22 14.35
C ASN A 392 -2.69 25.89 14.08
N PRO A 393 -1.88 25.79 13.02
CA PRO A 393 -1.02 24.63 12.83
C PRO A 393 0.01 24.56 13.96
N ALA A 394 0.33 23.35 14.45
CA ALA A 394 1.40 23.12 15.40
C ALA A 394 2.52 22.23 14.81
N PRO A 395 3.36 22.73 13.88
CA PRO A 395 4.39 21.94 13.19
C PRO A 395 5.35 21.17 14.11
N ALA A 396 5.61 21.70 15.31
CA ALA A 396 6.46 21.06 16.31
C ALA A 396 5.91 19.71 16.83
N THR A 397 4.61 19.44 16.59
CA THR A 397 3.96 18.19 16.98
C THR A 397 4.07 17.08 15.93
N ARG A 398 4.60 17.40 14.73
CA ARG A 398 4.65 16.47 13.61
C ARG A 398 5.44 15.21 13.98
N LYS A 399 4.87 14.06 13.66
CA LYS A 399 5.51 12.76 13.89
C LYS A 399 4.96 11.70 12.95
N ARG A 400 5.67 10.56 12.93
CA ARG A 400 5.25 9.31 12.28
C ARG A 400 5.44 8.20 13.30
N ARG A 401 4.36 7.80 13.94
CA ARG A 401 4.38 6.81 15.03
C ARG A 401 4.93 5.47 14.53
N ALA A 402 5.89 4.92 15.26
CA ALA A 402 6.36 3.56 15.03
C ALA A 402 5.23 2.56 15.28
N LEU A 403 5.35 1.38 14.69
CA LEU A 403 4.34 0.32 14.75
C LEU A 403 4.69 -0.67 15.86
N ILE A 404 3.67 -1.22 16.50
CA ILE A 404 3.78 -2.37 17.39
C ILE A 404 2.84 -3.50 16.98
#